data_AF-A0A5C2RN16-F1
#
_entry.id   AF-A0A5C2RN16-F1
#
_cell.length_a   1.000
_cell.length_b   1.000
_cell.length_c   1.000
_cell.angle_alpha   90.00
_cell.angle_beta   90.00
_cell.angle_gamma   90.00
#
_symmetry.space_group_name_H-M   'P 1'
#
loop_
_entity.id
_entity.type
_entity.pdbx_description
1 polymer ?
#
loop_
_entity_poly.entity_id
_entity_poly.type
_entity_poly.pdbx_seq_one_letter_code
_entity_poly.pdbx_strand_id
1 'polypeptide(L)' 'IEHVWDELDRCVHCRNPLPRNFNELWATLQEEWYGLKDDFIAKLYHSLPDRVQALREA' A
#
# COMPACT_ATOMS: atom_id res chain seq x y z
N ILE A 1 -2.39 -7.88 -2.03
CA ILE A 1 -1.39 -7.15 -2.83
C ILE A 1 -2.01 -5.87 -3.37
N GLU A 2 -3.17 -5.91 -4.03
CA GLU A 2 -3.90 -4.70 -4.50
C GLU A 2 -4.05 -3.60 -3.43
N HIS A 3 -4.61 -3.92 -2.26
CA HIS A 3 -4.72 -2.97 -1.13
C HIS A 3 -3.39 -2.37 -0.63
N VAL A 4 -2.26 -3.04 -0.89
CA VAL A 4 -0.93 -2.50 -0.55
C VAL A 4 -0.51 -1.48 -1.60
N TRP A 5 -0.80 -1.74 -2.88
CA TRP A 5 -0.52 -0.79 -3.96
C TRP A 5 -1.35 0.49 -3.81
N ASP A 6 -2.63 0.37 -3.45
CA ASP A 6 -3.48 1.55 -3.21
C ASP A 6 -2.95 2.42 -2.07
N GLU A 7 -2.46 1.79 -0.98
CA GLU A 7 -1.88 2.53 0.13
C GLU A 7 -0.56 3.21 -0.26
N LEU A 8 0.30 2.54 -1.04
CA LEU A 8 1.55 3.12 -1.51
C LEU A 8 1.31 4.29 -2.47
N ASP A 9 0.35 4.17 -3.38
CA ASP A 9 -0.04 5.26 -4.27
C ASP A 9 -0.50 6.47 -3.47
N ARG A 10 -1.33 6.25 -2.45
CA ARG A 10 -1.77 7.30 -1.52
C ARG A 10 -0.60 7.95 -0.78
N CYS A 11 0.34 7.16 -0.26
CA CYS A 11 1.52 7.67 0.44
C CYS A 11 2.42 8.53 -0.46
N VAL A 12 2.65 8.08 -1.70
CA VAL A 12 3.42 8.81 -2.71
C VAL A 12 2.75 10.16 -3.02
N HIS A 13 1.43 10.19 -3.20
CA HIS A 13 0.67 11.42 -3.45
C HIS A 13 0.60 12.36 -2.25
N CYS A 14 0.74 11.85 -1.02
CA CYS A 14 0.81 12.66 0.19
C CYS A 14 2.19 13.30 0.43
N ARG A 15 3.22 12.94 -0.34
CA ARG A 15 4.56 13.51 -0.19
C ARG A 15 4.61 14.98 -0.60
N ASN A 16 5.38 15.76 0.17
CA ASN A 16 5.69 17.15 -0.14
C ASN A 16 7.19 17.41 0.08
N PRO A 17 7.98 17.69 -0.99
CA PRO A 17 7.55 17.79 -2.38
C PRO A 17 7.20 16.43 -3.00
N LEU A 18 6.33 16.45 -4.01
CA LEU A 18 6.09 15.27 -4.85
C LEU A 18 7.37 14.88 -5.62
N PRO A 19 7.62 13.58 -5.83
CA PRO A 19 8.75 13.12 -6.62
C PRO A 19 8.64 13.64 -8.06
N ARG A 20 9.74 14.17 -8.60
CA ARG A 20 9.76 14.90 -9.88
C ARG A 20 10.37 14.10 -11.02
N ASN A 21 10.99 12.97 -10.70
CA ASN A 21 11.61 12.08 -11.67
C ASN A 21 11.49 10.62 -11.19
N PHE A 22 11.80 9.69 -12.09
CA PHE A 22 11.69 8.26 -11.81
C PHE A 22 12.59 7.79 -10.65
N ASN A 23 13.77 8.38 -10.47
CA ASN A 23 14.66 8.00 -9.37
C ASN A 23 14.10 8.41 -8.02
N GLU A 24 13.56 9.64 -7.93
CA GLU A 24 12.87 10.13 -6.72
C GLU A 24 11.59 9.35 -6.43
N LEU A 25 10.83 8.98 -7.48
CA LEU A 25 9.65 8.14 -7.33
C LEU A 25 10.03 6.75 -6.81
N TRP A 26 11.07 6.14 -7.38
CA TRP A 26 11.54 4.83 -6.95
C TRP A 26 12.03 4.85 -5.49
N ALA A 27 12.85 5.84 -5.13
CA ALA A 27 13.32 6.01 -3.76
C ALA A 27 12.14 6.22 -2.79
N THR A 28 11.17 7.05 -3.17
CA THR A 28 9.95 7.30 -2.38
C THR A 28 9.16 6.01 -2.17
N LEU A 29 8.93 5.22 -3.24
CA LEU A 29 8.22 3.95 -3.13
C LEU A 29 8.93 2.97 -2.19
N GLN A 30 10.26 2.90 -2.24
CA GLN A 30 11.02 2.05 -1.34
C GLN A 30 10.87 2.51 0.11
N GLU A 31 11.00 3.81 0.38
CA GLU A 31 10.83 4.38 1.72
C GLU A 31 9.43 4.11 2.29
N GLU A 32 8.37 4.37 1.52
CA GLU A 32 7.00 4.10 1.95
C GLU A 32 6.75 2.59 2.13
N TRP A 33 7.30 1.74 1.27
CA TRP A 33 7.21 0.28 1.39
C TRP A 33 7.82 -0.23 2.69
N TYR A 34 9.04 0.22 3.03
CA TYR A 34 9.69 -0.15 4.28
C TYR A 34 9.06 0.54 5.51
N GLY A 35 8.33 1.63 5.31
CA GLY A 35 7.60 2.36 6.35
C GLY A 35 6.21 1.81 6.66
N LEU A 36 5.72 0.81 5.92
CA LEU A 36 4.42 0.19 6.18
C LEU A 36 4.39 -0.40 7.60
N LYS A 37 3.40 0.04 8.39
CA LYS A 37 3.27 -0.38 9.79
C LYS A 37 2.83 -1.84 9.89
N ASP A 38 3.36 -2.56 10.87
CA ASP A 38 2.96 -3.95 11.16
C ASP A 38 1.44 -4.08 11.36
N ASP A 39 0.80 -3.10 12.00
CA ASP A 39 -0.66 -3.07 12.18
C ASP A 39 -1.43 -3.04 10.85
N PHE A 40 -0.91 -2.34 9.85
CA PHE A 40 -1.50 -2.32 8.51
C PHE A 40 -1.38 -3.68 7.84
N ILE A 41 -0.20 -4.30 7.94
CA ILE A 41 0.05 -5.65 7.43
C ILE A 41 -0.85 -6.68 8.14
N ALA A 42 -0.99 -6.62 9.46
CA ALA A 42 -1.87 -7.48 10.23
C ALA A 42 -3.34 -7.34 9.80
N LYS A 43 -3.84 -6.12 9.61
CA LYS A 43 -5.19 -5.87 9.10
C LYS A 43 -5.41 -6.49 7.72
N LEU A 44 -4.42 -6.43 6.84
CA LEU A 44 -4.50 -7.08 5.54
C LEU A 44 -4.70 -8.59 5.68
N TYR A 45 -3.90 -9.26 6.51
CA TYR A 45 -4.05 -10.69 6.78
C TYR A 45 -5.41 -11.02 7.39
N HIS A 46 -5.85 -10.24 8.40
CA HIS A 46 -7.15 -10.45 9.04
C HIS A 46 -8.34 -10.25 8.09
N SER A 47 -8.22 -9.38 7.08
CA SER A 47 -9.26 -9.18 6.08
C SER A 47 -9.33 -10.26 5.00
N LEU A 48 -8.33 -11.14 4.88
CA LEU A 48 -8.29 -12.15 3.81
C LEU A 48 -9.49 -13.12 3.83
N PRO A 49 -9.91 -13.67 4.98
CA PRO A 49 -11.07 -14.56 5.03
C PRO A 49 -12.35 -13.89 4.51
N ASP A 50 -12.62 -12.65 4.94
CA ASP A 50 -13.79 -11.89 4.52
C ASP A 50 -13.77 -11.61 3.01
N ARG A 51 -12.59 -11.30 2.46
CA ARG A 51 -12.43 -11.10 1.01
C ARG A 51 -12.65 -12.39 0.22
N VAL A 52 -12.17 -13.52 0.73
CA VAL A 52 -12.42 -14.83 0.12
C VAL A 52 -13.91 -15.16 0.18
N GLN A 53 -14.58 -14.85 1.28
CA GLN A 53 -16.01 -15.07 1.40
C GLN A 53 -16.80 -14.18 0.44
N ALA A 54 -16.48 -12.88 0.35
CA ALA A 54 -17.10 -11.97 -0.61
C ALA A 54 -16.91 -12.45 -2.06
N LEU A 55 -15.75 -12.99 -2.40
CA LEU A 55 -15.50 -13.57 -3.73
C LEU A 55 -16.36 -14.82 -3.99
N ARG A 56 -16.62 -15.63 -2.95
CA ARG A 56 -17.47 -16.83 -3.07
C ARG A 56 -18.95 -16.50 -3.22
N GLU A 57 -19.38 -15.34 -2.72
CA GLU A 57 -20.78 -14.88 -2.75
C GLU A 57 -21.12 -14.02 -3.99
N ALA A 58 -20.12 -13.64 -4.78
CA ALA A 58 -20.24 -12.87 -6.02
C ALA A 58 -20.53 -13.76 -7.24
#